data_AF-A0A2J8KCU7-F1
#
_entry.id   AF-A0A2J8KCU7-F1
#
_cell.length_a   1.000
_cell.length_b   1.000
_cell.length_c   1.000
_cell.angle_alpha   90.00
_cell.angle_beta   90.00
_cell.angle_gamma   90.00
#
_symmetry.space_group_name_H-M   'P 1'
#
loop_
_entity.id
_entity.type
_entity.pdbx_description
1 polymer ?
#
loop_
_entity_poly.entity_id
_entity_poly.type
_entity_poly.pdbx_seq_one_letter_code
_entity_poly.pdbx_strand_id
1 'polypeptide(L)'
;MEESPLSRAPSRGGVNFLNVARTYIPNTKVECHYTLPPGTMPSASDWIGIFKVEAACVRDYHTFVWSSVPESTTDGSPIHTSVQFQASYLPKPGAQLYQFRYVNRQGRVCGQSPPFQFREPRPMDELVTLEEAD
;
A
#
# COMPACT_ATOMS: atom_id res chain seq x y z
N MET A 1 6.68 31.13 -18.49
CA MET A 1 5.84 29.97 -18.82
C MET A 1 6.28 28.86 -17.90
N GLU A 2 5.63 28.75 -16.75
CA GLU A 2 5.90 27.71 -15.76
C GLU A 2 4.72 26.74 -15.84
N GLU A 3 4.99 25.53 -16.31
CA GLU A 3 3.98 24.48 -16.41
C GLU A 3 3.57 24.04 -15.01
N SER A 4 2.31 24.31 -14.68
CA SER A 4 1.69 23.87 -13.43
C SER A 4 1.61 22.33 -13.42
N PRO A 5 1.94 21.66 -12.31
CA PRO A 5 1.79 20.22 -12.22
C PRO A 5 0.30 19.88 -12.29
N LEU A 6 -0.04 19.04 -13.26
CA LEU A 6 -1.35 18.43 -13.43
C LEU A 6 -1.94 18.05 -12.08
N SER A 7 -3.02 18.76 -11.71
CA SER A 7 -3.91 18.36 -10.65
C SER A 7 -4.46 16.99 -11.00
N ARG A 8 -3.83 15.94 -10.47
CA ARG A 8 -4.40 14.60 -10.53
C ARG A 8 -5.68 14.66 -9.72
N ALA A 9 -6.81 14.77 -10.41
CA ALA A 9 -8.13 14.73 -9.82
C ALA A 9 -8.17 13.54 -8.83
N PRO A 10 -8.71 13.72 -7.61
CA PRO A 10 -8.91 12.58 -6.72
C PRO A 10 -9.81 11.60 -7.46
N SER A 11 -9.28 10.40 -7.74
CA SER A 11 -10.06 9.30 -8.30
C SER A 11 -11.27 9.08 -7.41
N ARG A 12 -12.47 9.31 -7.95
CA ARG A 12 -13.73 9.12 -7.22
C ARG A 12 -13.75 7.75 -6.55
N GLY A 13 -13.69 7.72 -5.22
CA GLY A 13 -14.15 6.61 -4.36
C GLY A 13 -13.38 5.30 -4.42
N GLY A 14 -12.05 5.31 -4.55
CA GLY A 14 -11.21 4.10 -4.45
C GLY A 14 -10.70 3.81 -3.03
N VAL A 15 -10.26 2.58 -2.78
CA VAL A 15 -9.60 2.18 -1.52
C VAL A 15 -8.33 2.99 -1.30
N ASN A 16 -8.18 3.58 -0.12
CA ASN A 16 -7.02 4.40 0.22
C ASN A 16 -6.05 3.65 1.14
N PHE A 17 -4.78 3.52 0.76
CA PHE A 17 -3.76 2.90 1.60
C PHE A 17 -3.16 3.94 2.56
N LEU A 18 -3.00 3.55 3.82
CA LEU A 18 -2.55 4.42 4.90
C LEU A 18 -1.14 4.07 5.35
N ASN A 19 -0.37 5.08 5.75
CA ASN A 19 0.94 4.94 6.39
C ASN A 19 1.90 4.00 5.62
N VAL A 20 1.84 4.04 4.29
CA VAL A 20 2.68 3.22 3.43
C VAL A 20 4.12 3.73 3.52
N ALA A 21 4.99 2.92 4.11
CA ALA A 21 6.40 3.26 4.25
C ALA A 21 7.09 3.24 2.87
N ARG A 22 8.10 4.08 2.67
CA ARG A 22 8.93 4.04 1.44
C ARG A 22 9.78 2.77 1.36
N THR A 23 10.12 2.20 2.52
CA THR A 23 10.93 0.99 2.64
C THR A 23 10.36 0.10 3.74
N TYR A 24 10.25 -1.21 3.47
CA TYR A 24 9.95 -2.23 4.47
C TYR A 24 11.19 -3.10 4.72
N ILE A 25 11.39 -3.49 5.98
CA ILE A 25 12.55 -4.28 6.41
C ILE A 25 12.36 -5.74 5.96
N PRO A 26 13.35 -6.35 5.28
CA PRO A 26 13.29 -7.76 4.87
C PRO A 26 13.11 -8.70 6.06
N ASN A 27 12.53 -9.87 5.82
CA ASN A 27 12.29 -10.91 6.85
C ASN A 27 11.38 -10.47 8.01
N THR A 28 10.71 -9.32 7.91
CA THR A 28 9.70 -8.85 8.86
C THR A 28 8.33 -8.91 8.21
N LYS A 29 7.29 -9.20 8.99
CA LYS A 29 5.91 -9.14 8.50
C LYS A 29 5.55 -7.69 8.14
N VAL A 30 4.71 -7.50 7.13
CA VAL A 30 4.22 -6.18 6.73
C VAL A 30 2.74 -6.07 7.04
N GLU A 31 2.37 -5.05 7.83
CA GLU A 31 0.98 -4.68 8.04
C GLU A 31 0.57 -3.59 7.05
N CYS A 32 -0.47 -3.87 6.29
CA CYS A 32 -1.02 -2.98 5.27
C CYS A 32 -2.34 -2.42 5.79
N HIS A 33 -2.34 -1.12 6.12
CA HIS A 33 -3.52 -0.40 6.60
C HIS A 33 -4.21 0.30 5.42
N TYR A 34 -5.54 0.25 5.39
CA TYR A 34 -6.31 0.87 4.33
C TYR A 34 -7.71 1.30 4.78
N THR A 35 -8.30 2.20 4.02
CA THR A 35 -9.65 2.71 4.22
C THR A 35 -10.53 2.36 3.03
N LEU A 36 -11.63 1.67 3.30
CA LEU A 36 -12.70 1.46 2.34
C LEU A 36 -13.62 2.70 2.35
N PRO A 37 -13.91 3.29 1.18
CA PRO A 37 -14.82 4.43 1.07
C PRO A 37 -16.23 4.12 1.62
N PRO A 38 -16.97 5.14 2.07
CA PRO A 38 -18.37 4.99 2.48
C PRO A 38 -19.21 4.27 1.41
N GLY A 39 -20.07 3.34 1.84
CA GLY A 39 -20.92 2.55 0.93
C GLY A 39 -20.20 1.44 0.18
N THR A 40 -18.90 1.21 0.43
CA THR A 40 -18.20 0.03 -0.09
C THR A 40 -18.72 -1.22 0.62
N MET A 41 -19.13 -2.23 -0.14
CA MET A 41 -19.46 -3.55 0.38
C MET A 41 -18.28 -4.50 0.13
N PRO A 42 -17.34 -4.66 1.08
CA PRO A 42 -16.23 -5.59 0.94
C PRO A 42 -16.73 -7.03 0.85
N SER A 43 -16.10 -7.81 -0.02
CA SER A 43 -16.38 -9.23 -0.22
C SER A 43 -15.25 -10.09 0.35
N ALA A 44 -15.57 -11.30 0.82
CA ALA A 44 -14.57 -12.30 1.20
C ALA A 44 -13.70 -12.76 0.00
N SER A 45 -14.09 -12.41 -1.22
CA SER A 45 -13.30 -12.63 -2.45
C SER A 45 -12.51 -11.40 -2.90
N ASP A 46 -12.55 -10.30 -2.14
CA ASP A 46 -11.68 -9.17 -2.37
C ASP A 46 -10.31 -9.46 -1.74
N TRP A 47 -9.25 -8.90 -2.30
CA TRP A 47 -7.89 -9.17 -1.84
C TRP A 47 -6.95 -8.01 -2.09
N ILE A 48 -5.86 -7.98 -1.33
CA ILE A 48 -4.78 -7.01 -1.49
C ILE A 48 -3.55 -7.76 -1.94
N GLY A 49 -2.98 -7.34 -3.06
CA GLY A 49 -1.74 -7.90 -3.58
C GLY A 49 -0.57 -6.93 -3.44
N ILE A 50 0.63 -7.48 -3.33
CA ILE A 50 1.89 -6.77 -3.57
C ILE A 50 2.25 -7.00 -5.03
N PHE A 51 2.36 -5.92 -5.78
CA PHE A 51 2.69 -5.93 -7.20
C PHE A 51 3.99 -5.19 -7.44
N LYS A 52 4.77 -5.63 -8.42
CA LYS A 52 5.79 -4.74 -8.98
C LYS A 52 5.10 -3.53 -9.61
N VAL A 53 5.72 -2.36 -9.59
CA VAL A 53 5.11 -1.13 -10.16
C VAL A 53 4.80 -1.32 -11.66
N GLU A 54 5.67 -2.01 -12.39
CA GLU A 54 5.53 -2.32 -13.82
C GLU A 54 4.55 -3.46 -14.13
N ALA A 55 3.91 -4.07 -13.14
CA ALA A 55 2.94 -5.15 -13.34
C ALA A 55 1.76 -4.68 -14.22
N ALA A 56 1.59 -5.34 -15.37
CA ALA A 56 0.62 -4.96 -16.39
C ALA A 56 -0.79 -5.46 -16.10
N CYS A 57 -0.93 -6.60 -15.43
CA CYS A 57 -2.23 -7.16 -15.09
C CYS A 57 -2.31 -7.66 -13.64
N VAL A 58 -3.54 -7.94 -13.21
CA VAL A 58 -3.84 -8.41 -11.85
C VAL A 58 -3.24 -9.78 -11.54
N ARG A 59 -2.90 -10.58 -12.56
CA ARG A 59 -2.26 -11.90 -12.38
C ARG A 59 -0.77 -11.79 -12.09
N ASP A 60 -0.16 -10.62 -12.26
CA ASP A 60 1.28 -10.38 -12.05
C ASP A 60 1.59 -10.03 -10.58
N TYR A 61 0.74 -10.45 -9.63
CA TYR A 61 0.99 -10.24 -8.21
C TYR A 61 2.20 -11.06 -7.76
N HIS A 62 2.97 -10.51 -6.83
CA HIS A 62 4.04 -11.24 -6.16
C HIS A 62 3.49 -12.14 -5.06
N THR A 63 2.67 -11.55 -4.20
CA THR A 63 1.94 -12.24 -3.13
C THR A 63 0.63 -11.52 -2.86
N PHE A 64 -0.30 -12.16 -2.18
CA PHE A 64 -1.60 -11.60 -1.86
C PHE A 64 -2.12 -12.09 -0.51
N VAL A 65 -3.09 -11.36 0.02
CA VAL A 65 -3.89 -11.73 1.19
C VAL A 65 -5.34 -11.36 0.92
N TRP A 66 -6.27 -12.18 1.40
CA TRP A 66 -7.69 -11.87 1.34
C TRP A 66 -8.01 -10.65 2.22
N SER A 67 -8.91 -9.80 1.72
CA SER A 67 -9.43 -8.65 2.47
C SER A 67 -10.29 -9.15 3.63
N SER A 68 -10.16 -8.50 4.79
CA SER A 68 -11.06 -8.73 5.91
C SER A 68 -12.45 -8.17 5.57
N VAL A 69 -13.51 -8.91 5.90
CA VAL A 69 -14.89 -8.42 5.84
C VAL A 69 -15.29 -7.98 7.25
N PRO A 70 -15.52 -6.69 7.50
CA PRO A 70 -15.95 -6.19 8.81
C PRO A 70 -17.36 -6.70 9.15
N GLU A 71 -17.56 -7.16 10.39
CA GLU A 71 -18.81 -7.79 10.85
C GLU A 71 -19.99 -6.82 10.98
N SER A 72 -19.74 -5.52 11.17
CA SER A 72 -20.77 -4.48 11.27
C SER A 72 -20.39 -3.25 10.47
N THR A 73 -21.01 -3.10 9.30
CA THR A 73 -20.90 -1.88 8.50
C THR A 73 -21.89 -0.88 9.06
N THR A 74 -21.43 0.07 9.88
CA THR A 74 -22.25 1.23 10.25
C THR A 74 -22.50 2.04 8.98
N ASP A 75 -23.77 2.18 8.61
CA ASP A 75 -24.16 2.70 7.31
C ASP A 75 -23.63 4.13 7.09
N GLY A 76 -22.81 4.31 6.05
CA GLY A 76 -22.31 5.61 5.60
C GLY A 76 -20.94 6.09 6.13
N SER A 77 -20.23 5.34 6.98
CA SER A 77 -18.86 5.71 7.40
C SER A 77 -17.76 5.00 6.59
N PRO A 78 -16.57 5.62 6.42
CA PRO A 78 -15.41 4.93 5.88
C PRO A 78 -14.92 3.87 6.87
N ILE A 79 -14.51 2.71 6.36
CA ILE A 79 -14.07 1.59 7.20
C ILE A 79 -12.54 1.53 7.18
N HIS A 80 -11.93 1.66 8.36
CA HIS A 80 -10.49 1.44 8.53
C HIS A 80 -10.23 -0.01 8.94
N THR A 81 -9.32 -0.67 8.21
CA THR A 81 -8.94 -2.06 8.49
C THR A 81 -7.50 -2.31 8.04
N SER A 82 -6.95 -3.47 8.40
CA SER A 82 -5.61 -3.90 8.03
C SER A 82 -5.56 -5.36 7.62
N VAL A 83 -4.52 -5.71 6.86
CA VAL A 83 -4.14 -7.08 6.53
C VAL A 83 -2.65 -7.28 6.76
N GLN A 84 -2.22 -8.52 6.98
CA GLN A 84 -0.83 -8.84 7.27
C GLN A 84 -0.23 -9.77 6.22
N PHE A 85 0.87 -9.33 5.61
CA PHE A 85 1.71 -10.15 4.75
C PHE A 85 2.81 -10.81 5.58
N GLN A 86 2.89 -12.14 5.52
CA GLN A 86 3.93 -12.90 6.22
C GLN A 86 5.29 -12.77 5.54
N ALA A 87 6.34 -12.67 6.36
CA ALA A 87 7.72 -12.44 5.91
C ALA A 87 8.19 -13.45 4.84
N SER A 88 7.78 -14.71 4.95
CA SER A 88 8.16 -15.80 4.04
C SER A 88 7.66 -15.63 2.61
N TYR A 89 6.65 -14.79 2.38
CA TYR A 89 6.07 -14.53 1.06
C TYR A 89 6.42 -13.14 0.53
N LEU A 90 7.21 -12.36 1.27
CA LEU A 90 7.59 -11.03 0.83
C LEU A 90 8.72 -11.09 -0.21
N PRO A 91 8.78 -10.10 -1.11
CA PRO A 91 9.89 -9.97 -2.03
C PRO A 91 11.25 -9.99 -1.36
N LYS A 92 12.22 -10.58 -2.05
CA LYS A 92 13.63 -10.49 -1.65
C LYS A 92 14.10 -9.03 -1.64
N PRO A 93 15.03 -8.67 -0.74
CA PRO A 93 15.60 -7.34 -0.72
C PRO A 93 16.19 -6.94 -2.07
N GLY A 94 15.98 -5.69 -2.51
CA GLY A 94 16.50 -5.21 -3.79
C GLY A 94 16.05 -3.81 -4.17
N ALA A 95 16.38 -3.39 -5.40
CA ALA A 95 15.99 -2.10 -5.97
C ALA A 95 14.60 -2.09 -6.61
N GLN A 96 13.94 -3.26 -6.70
CA GLN A 96 12.61 -3.39 -7.29
C GLN A 96 11.59 -2.61 -6.46
N LEU A 97 10.83 -1.74 -7.14
CA LEU A 97 9.70 -1.03 -6.55
C LEU A 97 8.44 -1.91 -6.63
N TYR A 98 7.71 -1.91 -5.52
CA TYR A 98 6.44 -2.58 -5.33
C TYR A 98 5.37 -1.59 -4.88
N GLN A 99 4.11 -1.99 -4.96
CA GLN A 99 2.97 -1.26 -4.45
C GLN A 99 1.88 -2.23 -4.02
N PHE A 100 1.04 -1.82 -3.08
CA PHE A 100 -0.21 -2.51 -2.78
C PHE A 100 -1.25 -2.17 -3.83
N ARG A 101 -2.05 -3.15 -4.23
CA ARG A 101 -3.27 -2.93 -5.02
C ARG A 101 -4.43 -3.69 -4.39
N TYR A 102 -5.55 -3.00 -4.19
CA TYR A 102 -6.80 -3.63 -3.75
C TYR A 102 -7.56 -4.11 -4.98
N VAL A 103 -7.94 -5.38 -5.01
CA VAL A 103 -8.64 -6.02 -6.12
C VAL A 103 -9.97 -6.55 -5.61
N ASN A 104 -11.06 -6.12 -6.23
CA ASN A 104 -12.39 -6.61 -5.87
C ASN A 104 -12.68 -7.99 -6.47
N ARG A 105 -13.81 -8.59 -6.07
CA ARG A 105 -14.31 -9.89 -6.56
C ARG A 105 -14.49 -9.95 -8.08
N GLN A 106 -14.66 -8.81 -8.75
CA GLN A 106 -14.76 -8.72 -10.21
C GLN A 106 -13.39 -8.67 -10.92
N GLY A 107 -12.29 -8.73 -10.16
CA GLY A 107 -10.93 -8.62 -10.67
C GLY A 107 -10.52 -7.20 -11.04
N ARG A 108 -11.23 -6.16 -10.56
CA ARG A 108 -10.91 -4.76 -10.83
C ARG A 108 -10.04 -4.19 -9.71
N VAL A 109 -9.05 -3.38 -10.09
CA VAL A 109 -8.22 -2.64 -9.14
C VAL A 109 -9.01 -1.42 -8.66
N CYS A 110 -9.32 -1.39 -7.35
CA CYS A 110 -10.10 -0.32 -6.72
C CYS A 110 -9.24 0.63 -5.89
N GLY A 111 -7.94 0.38 -5.75
CA GLY A 111 -7.02 1.27 -5.03
C GLY A 111 -5.57 0.84 -5.25
N GLN A 112 -4.65 1.80 -5.19
CA GLN A 112 -3.21 1.56 -5.36
C GLN A 112 -2.44 2.43 -4.37
N SER A 113 -1.42 1.87 -3.71
CA SER A 113 -0.56 2.63 -2.81
C SER A 113 0.51 3.42 -3.57
N PRO A 114 1.17 4.40 -2.91
CA PRO A 114 2.50 4.85 -3.33
C PRO A 114 3.49 3.67 -3.42
N PRO A 115 4.55 3.80 -4.25
CA PRO A 115 5.56 2.77 -4.39
C PRO A 115 6.46 2.67 -3.15
N PHE A 116 6.94 1.45 -2.88
CA PHE A 116 7.86 1.11 -1.80
C PHE A 116 8.83 0.02 -2.22
N GLN A 117 9.86 -0.22 -1.43
CA GLN A 117 10.86 -1.27 -1.68
C GLN A 117 11.10 -2.12 -0.43
N PHE A 118 11.63 -3.33 -0.61
CA PHE A 118 12.13 -4.16 0.48
C PHE A 118 13.64 -4.00 0.56
N ARG A 119 14.13 -3.35 1.61
CA ARG A 119 15.57 -3.10 1.82
C ARG A 119 15.88 -3.01 3.30
N GLU A 120 17.05 -3.49 3.67
CA GLU A 120 17.57 -3.27 5.01
C GLU A 120 17.65 -1.76 5.30
N PRO A 121 17.36 -1.34 6.54
CA PRO A 121 17.62 0.03 6.95
C PRO A 121 19.08 0.36 6.65
N ARG A 122 19.34 1.50 6.02
CA ARG A 122 20.73 1.97 6.00
C ARG A 122 21.08 2.32 7.44
N PRO A 123 22.25 1.90 7.96
CA PRO A 123 22.76 2.50 9.19
C PRO A 123 22.73 4.03 8.99
N MET A 124 22.33 4.79 10.01
CA MET A 124 22.24 6.25 9.94
C MET A 124 23.58 6.84 9.45
N ASP A 125 23.68 7.16 8.17
CA ASP A 125 24.65 8.12 7.69
C ASP A 125 24.06 9.51 7.94
N GLU A 126 24.81 10.34 8.65
CA GLU A 126 24.57 11.75 8.98
C GLU A 126 23.64 12.03 10.19
N LEU A 127 24.16 11.74 11.39
CA LEU A 127 23.91 12.62 12.53
C LEU A 127 24.54 13.98 12.20
N VAL A 128 23.75 14.95 11.71
CA VAL A 128 24.18 16.35 11.62
C VAL A 128 24.13 16.91 13.04
N THR A 129 25.29 17.03 13.69
CA THR A 129 25.43 17.86 14.88
C THR A 129 25.30 19.31 14.43
N LEU A 130 24.22 19.98 14.84
CA LEU A 130 24.14 21.43 14.73
C LEU A 130 25.20 22.01 15.68
N GLU A 131 26.33 22.45 15.14
CA GLU A 131 27.27 23.26 15.91
C GLU A 131 26.65 24.67 16.05
N GLU A 132 26.32 25.06 17.28
CA GLU A 132 25.99 26.44 17.61
C GLU A 132 27.25 27.30 17.42
N ALA A 133 27.22 28.21 16.45
CA ALA A 133 28.24 29.25 16.33
C ALA A 133 27.93 30.35 17.34
N ASP A 134 28.93 30.63 18.19
CA ASP A 134 28.98 31.67 19.23
C ASP A 134 28.65 33.09 18.70
#